data_AF-C9SYY1-F1
#
_entry.id   AF-C9SYY1-F1
#
_cell.length_a   1.000
_cell.length_b   1.000
_cell.length_c   1.000
_cell.angle_alpha   90.00
_cell.angle_beta   90.00
_cell.angle_gamma   90.00
#
_symmetry.space_group_name_H-M   'P 1'
#
loop_
_entity.id
_entity.type
_entity.pdbx_description
1 polymer ?
#
loop_
_entity_poly.entity_id
_entity_poly.type
_entity_poly.pdbx_seq_one_letter_code
_entity_poly.pdbx_strand_id
1 'polypeptide(L)'
;MVLALRPRPGAVVTSGYIGLSTLMLILPSSLSLARRYLGRYFFVTHLVLAVSALTGLVWHAYLLPTPVSRALITVASSCWTVAACVRAVRWYRRFTVRVLRLELDDNVALVTVNAERPIQASADNYFNIYFPASFPRSLVPGVHGHAMKPLWFKLGDLASLDGVRTMSFLMARDGTLASRLERLVEGAVLKLDGPYG
;
A
#
# COMPACT_ATOMS: atom_id res chain seq x y z
N MET A 1 -6.01 -11.52 44.87
CA MET A 1 -4.66 -12.10 44.74
C MET A 1 -3.92 -11.35 43.64
N VAL A 2 -3.17 -10.31 44.00
CA VAL A 2 -2.40 -9.50 43.04
C VAL A 2 -1.07 -10.23 42.83
N LEU A 3 -0.96 -10.98 41.73
CA LEU A 3 0.33 -11.48 41.27
C LEU A 3 1.15 -10.27 40.82
N ALA A 4 1.87 -9.67 41.76
CA ALA A 4 2.93 -8.71 41.47
C ALA A 4 4.08 -9.48 40.82
N LEU A 5 3.95 -9.74 39.51
CA LEU A 5 5.05 -10.13 38.65
C LEU A 5 6.09 -9.00 38.74
N ARG A 6 7.08 -9.17 39.62
CA ARG A 6 8.25 -8.27 39.64
C ARG A 6 8.82 -8.28 38.22
N PRO A 7 8.95 -7.11 37.56
CA PRO A 7 9.52 -7.06 36.23
C PRO A 7 10.93 -7.65 36.30
N ARG A 8 11.20 -8.69 35.49
CA ARG A 8 12.56 -9.23 35.35
C ARG A 8 13.38 -8.13 34.66
N PRO A 9 14.35 -7.49 35.34
CA PRO A 9 15.01 -6.29 34.82
C PRO A 9 15.69 -6.55 33.47
N GLY A 10 16.28 -7.73 33.28
CA GLY A 10 16.84 -8.14 31.98
C GLY A 10 15.80 -8.18 30.85
N ALA A 11 14.57 -8.63 31.10
CA ALA A 11 13.52 -8.71 30.07
C ALA A 11 12.99 -7.31 29.68
N VAL A 12 12.92 -6.38 30.64
CA VAL A 12 12.54 -4.99 30.38
C VAL A 12 13.57 -4.30 29.49
N VAL A 13 14.86 -4.50 29.80
CA VAL A 13 15.97 -3.93 29.04
C VAL A 13 16.02 -4.50 27.62
N THR A 14 15.93 -5.83 27.47
CA THR A 14 15.97 -6.48 26.15
C THR A 14 14.79 -6.05 25.26
N SER A 15 13.57 -6.05 25.79
CA SER A 15 12.38 -5.61 25.03
C SER A 15 12.47 -4.14 24.62
N GLY A 16 12.98 -3.28 25.51
CA GLY A 16 13.23 -1.87 25.23
C GLY A 16 14.25 -1.67 24.09
N TYR A 17 15.38 -2.38 24.14
CA TYR A 17 16.38 -2.32 23.06
C TYR A 17 15.84 -2.83 21.73
N ILE A 18 15.08 -3.92 21.72
CA ILE A 18 14.45 -4.44 20.48
C ILE A 18 13.51 -3.39 19.89
N GLY A 19 12.58 -2.84 20.69
CA GLY A 19 11.64 -1.83 20.23
C GLY A 19 12.32 -0.56 19.74
N LEU A 20 13.28 -0.03 20.51
CA LEU A 20 13.98 1.21 20.17
C LEU A 20 14.88 1.06 18.95
N SER A 21 15.71 0.00 18.90
CA SER A 21 16.65 -0.20 17.78
C SER A 21 15.92 -0.42 16.46
N THR A 22 14.82 -1.18 16.47
CA THR A 22 14.01 -1.41 15.27
C THR A 22 13.31 -0.14 14.82
N LEU A 23 12.74 0.66 15.72
CA LEU A 23 12.20 2.00 15.39
C LEU A 23 13.27 2.93 14.80
N MET A 24 14.47 2.92 15.38
CA MET A 24 15.59 3.73 14.88
C MET A 24 16.10 3.27 13.52
N LEU A 25 15.93 1.99 13.17
CA LEU A 25 16.26 1.45 11.83
C LEU A 25 15.18 1.74 10.78
N ILE A 26 13.91 1.85 11.20
CA ILE A 26 12.79 2.17 10.29
C ILE A 26 12.97 3.53 9.61
N LEU A 27 13.41 4.54 10.37
CA LEU A 27 13.60 5.91 9.87
C LEU A 27 14.62 6.00 8.71
N PRO A 28 15.89 5.58 8.86
CA PRO A 28 16.86 5.61 7.79
C PRO A 28 16.48 4.67 6.63
N SER A 29 15.83 3.52 6.92
CA SER A 29 15.36 2.61 5.86
C SER A 29 14.34 3.29 4.93
N SER A 30 13.58 4.26 5.44
CA SER A 30 12.55 5.00 4.70
C SER A 30 13.11 6.12 3.82
N LEU A 31 14.39 6.48 3.96
CA LEU A 31 15.02 7.52 3.14
C LEU A 31 15.00 7.12 1.65
N SER A 32 14.92 8.10 0.75
CA SER A 32 14.81 7.82 -0.70
C SER A 32 16.00 7.00 -1.22
N LEU A 33 17.20 7.27 -0.70
CA LEU A 33 18.42 6.56 -1.06
C LEU A 33 18.39 5.10 -0.58
N ALA A 34 18.02 4.86 0.68
CA ALA A 34 17.89 3.51 1.24
C ALA A 34 16.80 2.71 0.50
N ARG A 35 15.66 3.33 0.18
CA ARG A 35 14.60 2.74 -0.64
C ARG A 35 15.11 2.33 -2.03
N ARG A 36 15.95 3.15 -2.66
CA ARG A 36 16.56 2.84 -3.97
C ARG A 36 17.50 1.62 -3.88
N TYR A 37 18.34 1.54 -2.84
CA TYR A 37 19.25 0.41 -2.63
C TYR A 37 18.52 -0.89 -2.28
N LEU A 38 17.56 -0.82 -1.36
CA LEU A 38 16.76 -1.99 -0.96
C LEU A 38 15.85 -2.48 -2.10
N GLY A 39 15.43 -1.57 -2.98
CA GLY A 39 14.66 -1.87 -4.18
C GLY A 39 13.47 -2.78 -3.88
N ARG A 40 13.50 -4.00 -4.42
CA ARG A 40 12.43 -5.00 -4.30
C ARG A 40 12.19 -5.54 -2.90
N TYR A 41 13.18 -5.43 -2.03
CA TYR A 41 13.14 -5.93 -0.67
C TYR A 41 12.65 -4.87 0.32
N PHE A 42 12.63 -3.59 -0.07
CA PHE A 42 12.28 -2.48 0.82
C PHE A 42 11.01 -2.75 1.63
N PHE A 43 9.94 -3.19 0.96
CA PHE A 43 8.69 -3.48 1.63
C PHE A 43 8.81 -4.59 2.68
N VAL A 44 9.45 -5.70 2.33
CA VAL A 44 9.60 -6.84 3.24
C VAL A 44 10.49 -6.46 4.42
N THR A 45 11.61 -5.78 4.17
CA THR A 45 12.50 -5.30 5.23
C THR A 45 11.80 -4.33 6.16
N HIS A 46 11.03 -3.39 5.60
CA HIS A 46 10.30 -2.39 6.38
C HIS A 46 9.16 -3.03 7.19
N LEU A 47 8.47 -4.03 6.62
CA LEU A 47 7.44 -4.80 7.31
C LEU A 47 8.01 -5.59 8.48
N VAL A 48 9.14 -6.30 8.28
CA VAL A 48 9.81 -7.06 9.34
C VAL A 48 10.25 -6.14 10.47
N LEU A 49 10.83 -4.98 10.15
CA LEU A 49 11.21 -3.98 11.14
C LEU A 49 9.98 -3.44 11.90
N ALA A 50 8.88 -3.14 11.20
CA ALA A 50 7.64 -2.65 11.82
C ALA A 50 7.01 -3.69 12.76
N VAL A 51 6.93 -4.95 12.34
CA VAL A 51 6.43 -6.04 13.19
C VAL A 51 7.33 -6.23 14.40
N SER A 52 8.66 -6.22 14.21
CA SER A 52 9.62 -6.35 15.31
C SER A 52 9.50 -5.21 16.32
N ALA A 53 9.30 -3.97 15.84
CA ALA A 53 9.06 -2.81 16.69
C ALA A 53 7.77 -2.94 17.49
N LEU A 54 6.66 -3.32 16.84
CA LEU A 54 5.38 -3.52 17.50
C LEU A 54 5.45 -4.63 18.56
N THR A 55 6.04 -5.78 18.22
CA THR A 55 6.23 -6.88 19.16
C THR A 55 7.11 -6.47 20.35
N GLY A 56 8.22 -5.75 20.09
CA GLY A 56 9.08 -5.22 21.14
C GLY A 56 8.36 -4.25 22.06
N LEU A 57 7.57 -3.31 21.51
CA LEU A 57 6.77 -2.35 22.27
C LEU A 57 5.67 -3.01 23.09
N VAL A 58 4.91 -3.94 22.51
CA VAL A 58 3.89 -4.70 23.23
C VAL A 58 4.53 -5.49 24.37
N TRP A 59 5.59 -6.25 24.09
CA TRP A 59 6.32 -6.95 25.14
C TRP A 59 6.78 -6.00 26.25
N HIS A 60 7.43 -4.90 25.90
CA HIS A 60 7.92 -3.91 26.87
C HIS A 60 6.80 -3.33 27.74
N ALA A 61 5.67 -2.94 27.13
CA ALA A 61 4.53 -2.37 27.84
C ALA A 61 3.93 -3.32 28.88
N TYR A 62 3.83 -4.62 28.55
CA TYR A 62 3.28 -5.63 29.45
C TYR A 62 4.21 -5.94 30.64
N LEU A 63 5.50 -5.61 30.54
CA LEU A 63 6.43 -5.69 31.68
C LEU A 63 6.39 -4.46 32.59
N LEU A 64 5.98 -3.30 32.07
CA LEU A 64 5.89 -2.07 32.87
C LEU A 64 4.61 -2.05 33.73
N PRO A 65 4.64 -1.49 34.94
CA PRO A 65 3.49 -1.45 35.85
C PRO A 65 2.40 -0.44 35.43
N THR A 66 2.56 0.26 34.31
CA THR A 66 1.68 1.34 33.87
C THR A 66 0.54 0.82 32.98
N PRO A 67 -0.71 0.71 33.49
CA PRO A 67 -1.83 0.16 32.71
C PRO A 67 -2.20 1.01 31.51
N VAL A 68 -2.01 2.34 31.60
CA VAL A 68 -2.27 3.29 30.51
C VAL A 68 -1.39 3.00 29.29
N SER A 69 -0.09 2.77 29.50
CA SER A 69 0.85 2.44 28.41
C SER A 69 0.46 1.14 27.71
N ARG A 70 0.07 0.11 28.48
CA ARG A 70 -0.42 -1.16 27.94
C ARG A 70 -1.66 -0.95 27.07
N ALA A 71 -2.65 -0.20 27.57
CA ALA A 71 -3.87 0.07 26.82
C ALA A 71 -3.59 0.79 25.50
N LEU A 72 -2.80 1.88 25.54
CA LEU A 72 -2.45 2.65 24.35
C LEU A 72 -1.70 1.81 23.30
N ILE A 73 -0.67 1.07 23.73
CA ILE A 73 0.14 0.27 22.82
C ILE A 73 -0.67 -0.89 22.22
N THR A 74 -1.51 -1.55 23.02
CA THR A 74 -2.40 -2.62 22.53
C THR A 74 -3.41 -2.09 21.53
N VAL A 75 -4.07 -0.95 21.81
CA VAL A 75 -5.03 -0.34 20.87
C VAL A 75 -4.32 0.07 19.58
N ALA A 76 -3.20 0.79 19.67
CA ALA A 76 -2.44 1.23 18.50
C ALA A 76 -1.97 0.04 17.63
N SER A 77 -1.43 -1.00 18.26
CA SER A 77 -0.98 -2.21 17.57
C SER A 77 -2.15 -2.97 16.92
N SER A 78 -3.31 -3.01 17.59
CA SER A 78 -4.51 -3.65 17.05
C SER A 78 -5.03 -2.88 15.83
N CYS A 79 -5.15 -1.55 15.92
CA CYS A 79 -5.53 -0.72 14.79
C CYS A 79 -4.58 -0.90 13.59
N TRP A 80 -3.27 -0.92 13.84
CA TRP A 80 -2.28 -1.15 12.79
C TRP A 80 -2.44 -2.54 12.15
N THR A 81 -2.64 -3.58 12.96
CA THR A 81 -2.82 -4.96 12.49
C THR A 81 -4.08 -5.09 11.64
N VAL A 82 -5.21 -4.53 12.10
CA VAL A 82 -6.46 -4.50 11.33
C VAL A 82 -6.25 -3.77 10.00
N ALA A 83 -5.61 -2.60 10.02
CA ALA A 83 -5.31 -1.85 8.79
C ALA A 83 -4.38 -2.64 7.84
N ALA A 84 -3.40 -3.36 8.36
CA ALA A 84 -2.53 -4.24 7.58
C ALA A 84 -3.31 -5.40 6.95
N CYS A 85 -4.19 -6.07 7.71
CA CYS A 85 -5.06 -7.13 7.22
C CYS A 85 -6.01 -6.63 6.12
N VAL A 86 -6.65 -5.47 6.32
CA VAL A 86 -7.52 -4.85 5.30
C VAL A 86 -6.73 -4.57 4.03
N ARG A 87 -5.53 -4.01 4.13
CA ARG A 87 -4.65 -3.77 2.97
C ARG A 87 -4.25 -5.07 2.27
N ALA A 88 -3.94 -6.13 3.02
CA ALA A 88 -3.62 -7.44 2.46
C ALA A 88 -4.83 -8.07 1.75
N VAL A 89 -6.04 -7.98 2.32
CA VAL A 89 -7.25 -8.47 1.64
C VAL A 89 -7.53 -7.67 0.37
N ARG A 90 -7.40 -6.33 0.42
CA ARG A 90 -7.58 -5.46 -0.75
C ARG A 90 -6.55 -5.74 -1.84
N TRP A 91 -5.31 -6.05 -1.47
CA TRP A 91 -4.28 -6.52 -2.40
C TRP A 91 -4.77 -7.67 -3.29
N TYR A 92 -5.38 -8.70 -2.70
CA TYR A 92 -5.92 -9.84 -3.44
C TYR A 92 -7.18 -9.52 -4.24
N ARG A 93 -7.94 -8.48 -3.85
CA ARG A 93 -9.19 -8.08 -4.50
C ARG A 93 -9.02 -7.08 -5.65
N ARG A 94 -7.78 -6.66 -5.95
CA ARG A 94 -7.47 -5.73 -7.05
C ARG A 94 -8.00 -6.24 -8.39
N PHE A 95 -8.51 -5.33 -9.20
CA PHE A 95 -8.96 -5.62 -10.54
C PHE A 95 -7.76 -5.73 -11.48
N THR A 96 -7.72 -6.80 -12.28
CA THR A 96 -6.82 -6.87 -13.44
C THR A 96 -7.44 -6.08 -14.57
N VAL A 97 -6.67 -5.18 -15.17
CA VAL A 97 -7.07 -4.45 -16.36
C VAL A 97 -5.98 -4.53 -17.42
N ARG A 98 -6.36 -4.45 -18.69
CA ARG A 98 -5.45 -4.43 -19.83
C ARG A 98 -5.51 -3.08 -20.51
N VAL A 99 -4.35 -2.52 -20.86
CA VAL A 99 -4.27 -1.30 -21.66
C VAL A 99 -4.83 -1.62 -23.06
N LEU A 100 -5.93 -0.98 -23.42
CA LEU A 100 -6.51 -1.07 -24.76
C LEU A 100 -5.87 -0.08 -25.71
N ARG A 101 -5.68 1.15 -25.23
CA ARG A 101 -5.17 2.26 -26.03
C ARG A 101 -4.31 3.16 -25.18
N LEU A 102 -3.20 3.59 -25.74
CA LEU A 102 -2.29 4.53 -25.11
C LEU A 102 -2.05 5.71 -26.04
N GLU A 103 -2.52 6.88 -25.65
CA GLU A 103 -2.24 8.13 -26.38
C GLU A 103 -1.27 8.95 -25.53
N LEU A 104 -0.10 9.24 -26.10
CA LEU A 104 0.95 10.02 -25.46
C LEU A 104 1.03 11.38 -26.14
N ASP A 105 0.91 12.43 -25.34
CA ASP A 105 1.22 13.80 -25.69
C ASP A 105 2.47 14.25 -24.90
N ASP A 106 3.00 15.43 -25.17
CA ASP A 106 4.23 15.95 -24.55
C ASP A 106 4.11 16.00 -23.02
N ASN A 107 2.96 16.43 -22.50
CA ASN A 107 2.75 16.65 -21.07
C ASN A 107 1.75 15.68 -20.43
N VAL A 108 0.98 14.94 -21.23
CA VAL A 108 -0.18 14.17 -20.76
C VAL A 108 -0.22 12.81 -21.46
N ALA A 109 -0.74 11.81 -20.77
CA ALA A 109 -1.06 10.51 -21.33
C ALA A 109 -2.53 10.18 -21.08
N LEU A 110 -3.25 9.78 -22.13
CA LEU A 110 -4.57 9.17 -22.00
C LEU A 110 -4.41 7.65 -22.10
N VAL A 111 -4.74 6.97 -20.99
CA VAL A 111 -4.63 5.51 -20.88
C VAL A 111 -6.03 4.92 -20.80
N THR A 112 -6.45 4.23 -21.85
CA THR A 112 -7.72 3.50 -21.87
C THR A 112 -7.48 2.05 -21.51
N VAL A 113 -8.21 1.55 -20.52
CA VAL A 113 -8.08 0.19 -20.01
C VAL A 113 -9.40 -0.57 -20.07
N ASN A 114 -9.30 -1.88 -20.19
CA ASN A 114 -10.42 -2.81 -20.07
C ASN A 114 -10.21 -3.76 -18.90
N ALA A 115 -11.19 -3.81 -18.00
CA ALA A 115 -11.20 -4.72 -16.87
C ALA A 115 -11.65 -6.13 -17.29
N GLU A 116 -10.98 -7.16 -16.74
CA GLU A 116 -11.34 -8.56 -16.99
C GLU A 116 -12.74 -8.92 -16.47
N ARG A 117 -13.19 -8.20 -15.43
CA ARG A 117 -14.52 -8.31 -14.84
C ARG A 117 -15.11 -6.90 -14.69
N PRO A 118 -16.45 -6.76 -14.75
CA PRO A 118 -17.06 -5.46 -14.52
C PRO A 118 -16.79 -4.91 -13.13
N ILE A 119 -16.76 -3.59 -13.02
CA ILE A 119 -16.49 -2.84 -11.80
C ILE A 119 -17.68 -1.91 -11.54
N GLN A 120 -18.31 -2.07 -10.38
CA GLN A 120 -19.31 -1.10 -9.92
C GLN A 120 -18.58 0.17 -9.49
N ALA A 121 -18.71 1.24 -10.26
CA ALA A 121 -18.05 2.51 -9.99
C ALA A 121 -19.02 3.67 -10.25
N SER A 122 -18.82 4.78 -9.52
CA SER A 122 -19.50 6.06 -9.70
C SER A 122 -18.54 7.07 -10.33
N ALA A 123 -19.08 8.18 -10.84
CA ALA A 123 -18.32 9.28 -11.42
C ALA A 123 -17.34 9.93 -10.43
N ASP A 124 -17.65 9.92 -9.13
CA ASP A 124 -16.80 10.53 -8.11
C ASP A 124 -15.63 9.63 -7.66
N ASN A 125 -15.67 8.35 -8.03
CA ASN A 125 -14.72 7.38 -7.56
C ASN A 125 -13.35 7.57 -8.20
N TYR A 126 -12.29 7.33 -7.42
CA TYR A 126 -10.92 7.22 -7.90
C TYR A 126 -10.38 5.80 -7.68
N PHE A 127 -9.31 5.49 -8.40
CA PHE A 127 -8.61 4.21 -8.32
C PHE A 127 -7.12 4.44 -8.12
N ASN A 128 -6.48 3.55 -7.36
CA ASN A 128 -5.03 3.47 -7.32
C ASN A 128 -4.54 2.53 -8.44
N ILE A 129 -3.78 3.08 -9.38
CA ILE A 129 -3.26 2.36 -10.55
C ILE A 129 -1.84 1.86 -10.28
N TYR A 130 -1.60 0.58 -10.58
CA TYR A 130 -0.30 -0.07 -10.41
C TYR A 130 0.23 -0.55 -11.76
N PHE A 131 1.41 -0.04 -12.15
CA PHE A 131 2.05 -0.27 -13.45
C PHE A 131 2.99 -1.49 -13.45
N PRO A 132 3.05 -2.29 -14.54
CA PRO A 132 3.85 -3.52 -14.70
C PRO A 132 5.34 -3.33 -14.43
N ALA A 133 5.94 -2.17 -14.73
CA ALA A 133 7.33 -1.88 -14.37
C ALA A 133 7.61 -1.95 -12.84
N SER A 134 6.56 -1.93 -12.02
CA SER A 134 6.59 -2.12 -10.57
C SER A 134 6.40 -3.58 -10.13
N PHE A 135 6.08 -4.50 -11.06
CA PHE A 135 5.71 -5.89 -10.76
C PHE A 135 6.90 -6.85 -10.70
N PRO A 136 7.88 -6.87 -11.62
CA PRO A 136 8.95 -7.86 -11.57
C PRO A 136 10.06 -7.52 -10.55
N ARG A 137 10.03 -6.31 -9.98
CA ARG A 137 11.05 -5.81 -9.02
C ARG A 137 10.48 -5.51 -7.65
N SER A 138 9.41 -6.17 -7.21
CA SER A 138 8.95 -6.07 -5.82
C SER A 138 8.35 -7.39 -5.37
N LEU A 139 8.80 -7.93 -4.23
CA LEU A 139 8.25 -9.16 -3.65
C LEU A 139 6.76 -9.03 -3.31
N VAL A 140 6.33 -7.80 -3.05
CA VAL A 140 4.93 -7.39 -3.05
C VAL A 140 4.81 -6.37 -4.18
N PRO A 141 4.31 -6.74 -5.38
CA PRO A 141 4.04 -5.78 -6.44
C PRO A 141 3.23 -4.59 -5.89
N GLY A 142 3.12 -3.47 -6.59
CA GLY A 142 2.11 -2.46 -6.27
C GLY A 142 2.12 -1.82 -4.86
N VAL A 143 3.29 -1.43 -4.35
CA VAL A 143 3.41 -0.66 -3.09
C VAL A 143 3.13 0.84 -3.31
N HIS A 144 3.28 1.34 -4.54
CA HIS A 144 3.00 2.73 -4.90
C HIS A 144 2.03 2.76 -6.07
N GLY A 145 0.75 2.83 -5.73
CA GLY A 145 -0.32 3.10 -6.68
C GLY A 145 -0.42 4.59 -6.91
N HIS A 146 -0.82 4.97 -8.11
CA HIS A 146 -1.11 6.38 -8.41
C HIS A 146 -2.62 6.55 -8.33
N ALA A 147 -3.07 7.39 -7.40
CA ALA A 147 -4.47 7.74 -7.27
C ALA A 147 -4.87 8.54 -8.53
N MET A 148 -5.83 8.01 -9.28
CA MET A 148 -6.30 8.59 -10.53
C MET A 148 -7.81 8.48 -10.60
N LYS A 149 -8.45 9.56 -11.04
CA LYS A 149 -9.87 9.55 -11.40
C LYS A 149 -10.03 9.11 -12.85
N PRO A 150 -11.01 8.26 -13.16
CA PRO A 150 -11.37 7.98 -14.54
C PRO A 150 -11.94 9.26 -15.17
N LEU A 151 -11.44 9.63 -16.36
CA LEU A 151 -11.86 10.81 -17.11
C LEU A 151 -13.25 10.62 -17.73
N TRP A 152 -13.59 9.41 -18.20
CA TRP A 152 -14.87 9.15 -18.85
C TRP A 152 -15.25 7.67 -18.87
N PHE A 153 -16.57 7.43 -18.82
CA PHE A 153 -17.29 6.18 -19.03
C PHE A 153 -18.08 6.32 -20.34
N LYS A 154 -18.18 5.34 -21.25
CA LYS A 154 -19.03 5.54 -22.45
C LYS A 154 -20.45 5.92 -21.99
N LEU A 155 -21.13 6.79 -22.74
CA LEU A 155 -22.51 7.19 -22.43
C LEU A 155 -23.37 5.91 -22.28
N GLY A 156 -23.82 5.59 -21.07
CA GLY A 156 -24.54 4.36 -20.73
C GLY A 156 -23.81 3.39 -19.78
N ASP A 157 -22.48 3.46 -19.65
CA ASP A 157 -21.69 2.53 -18.82
C ASP A 157 -21.94 2.73 -17.30
N LEU A 158 -22.19 3.96 -16.86
CA LEU A 158 -22.54 4.27 -15.46
C LEU A 158 -24.00 3.92 -15.10
N ALA A 159 -24.88 3.84 -16.11
CA ALA A 159 -26.29 3.49 -15.94
C ALA A 159 -26.52 1.97 -16.04
N SER A 160 -25.49 1.21 -16.42
CA SER A 160 -25.52 -0.24 -16.55
C SER A 160 -25.50 -0.92 -15.17
N LEU A 161 -26.49 -1.76 -14.90
CA LEU A 161 -26.51 -2.65 -13.73
C LEU A 161 -25.31 -3.62 -13.73
N ASP A 162 -24.75 -3.91 -14.90
CA ASP A 162 -23.63 -4.81 -15.07
C ASP A 162 -22.29 -4.18 -14.70
N GLY A 163 -22.23 -2.87 -14.45
CA GLY A 163 -21.02 -2.13 -14.10
C GLY A 163 -20.11 -1.81 -15.29
N VAL A 164 -18.98 -1.17 -15.00
CA VAL A 164 -18.08 -0.61 -16.00
C VAL A 164 -16.94 -1.59 -16.29
N ARG A 165 -16.64 -1.79 -17.58
CA ARG A 165 -15.44 -2.54 -18.01
C ARG A 165 -14.37 -1.67 -18.63
N THR A 166 -14.75 -0.67 -19.42
CA THR A 166 -13.80 0.23 -20.08
C THR A 166 -13.72 1.55 -19.33
N MET A 167 -12.51 1.99 -19.00
CA MET A 167 -12.26 3.27 -18.34
C MET A 167 -11.08 3.97 -19.00
N SER A 168 -11.12 5.28 -19.06
CA SER A 168 -10.00 6.09 -19.54
C SER A 168 -9.44 6.93 -18.40
N PHE A 169 -8.12 7.00 -18.27
CA PHE A 169 -7.44 7.79 -17.24
C PHE A 169 -6.55 8.82 -17.91
N LEU A 170 -6.73 10.09 -17.54
CA LEU A 170 -5.87 11.17 -17.97
C LEU A 170 -4.77 11.38 -16.92
N MET A 171 -3.51 11.27 -17.33
CA MET A 171 -2.37 11.29 -16.42
C MET A 171 -1.36 12.34 -16.86
N ALA A 172 -0.91 13.20 -15.95
CA ALA A 172 0.21 14.08 -16.20
C ALA A 172 1.50 13.24 -16.35
N ARG A 173 2.32 13.57 -17.34
CA ARG A 173 3.64 12.95 -17.56
C ARG A 173 4.69 13.66 -16.71
N ASP A 174 4.57 13.56 -15.38
CA ASP A 174 5.51 14.16 -14.45
C ASP A 174 6.28 13.14 -13.60
N GLY A 175 7.47 13.54 -13.14
CA GLY A 175 8.30 12.83 -12.18
C GLY A 175 8.39 11.31 -12.38
N THR A 176 7.93 10.56 -11.37
CA THR A 176 8.00 9.08 -11.40
C THR A 176 6.97 8.43 -12.33
N LEU A 177 5.88 9.14 -12.65
CA LEU A 177 4.81 8.63 -13.51
C LEU A 177 5.21 8.68 -14.98
N ALA A 178 5.93 9.73 -15.40
CA ALA A 178 6.50 9.86 -16.75
C ALA A 178 7.28 8.60 -17.17
N SER A 179 8.25 8.20 -16.35
CA SER A 179 9.08 7.00 -16.62
C SER A 179 8.30 5.68 -16.65
N ARG A 180 7.13 5.62 -16.00
CA ARG A 180 6.24 4.44 -16.01
C ARG A 180 5.39 4.42 -17.26
N LEU A 181 4.88 5.58 -17.68
CA LEU A 181 4.09 5.77 -18.88
C LEU A 181 4.92 5.53 -20.15
N GLU A 182 6.19 5.96 -20.18
CA GLU A 182 7.12 5.70 -21.30
C GLU A 182 7.39 4.21 -21.54
N ARG A 183 7.27 3.39 -20.49
CA ARG A 183 7.46 1.94 -20.58
C ARG A 183 6.15 1.18 -20.74
N LEU A 184 5.02 1.89 -20.73
CA LEU A 184 3.72 1.28 -20.90
C LEU A 184 3.49 1.01 -22.38
N VAL A 185 2.92 -0.15 -22.68
CA VAL A 185 2.56 -0.54 -24.04
C VAL A 185 1.11 -1.00 -24.07
N GLU A 186 0.48 -0.93 -25.23
CA GLU A 186 -0.83 -1.52 -25.45
C GLU A 186 -0.79 -3.04 -25.20
N GLY A 187 -1.87 -3.58 -24.64
CA GLY A 187 -1.93 -4.97 -24.16
C GLY A 187 -1.27 -5.22 -22.80
N ALA A 188 -0.54 -4.25 -22.23
CA ALA A 188 0.07 -4.40 -20.92
C ALA A 188 -0.98 -4.62 -19.81
N VAL A 189 -0.64 -5.46 -18.84
CA VAL A 189 -1.49 -5.76 -17.69
C VAL A 189 -1.19 -4.77 -16.55
N LEU A 190 -2.24 -4.13 -16.05
CA LEU A 190 -2.23 -3.25 -14.88
C LEU A 190 -3.09 -3.86 -13.77
N LYS A 191 -2.89 -3.37 -12.54
CA LYS A 191 -3.82 -3.62 -11.44
C LYS A 191 -4.46 -2.31 -10.99
N LEU A 192 -5.77 -2.35 -10.74
CA LEU A 192 -6.52 -1.27 -10.11
C LEU A 192 -6.97 -1.68 -8.71
N ASP A 193 -6.85 -0.76 -7.77
CA ASP A 193 -7.36 -0.88 -6.42
C ASP A 193 -8.37 0.25 -6.17
N GLY A 194 -9.53 -0.07 -5.61
CA GLY A 194 -10.70 0.79 -5.55
C GLY A 194 -11.97 0.04 -6.00
N PRO A 195 -13.04 0.75 -6.35
CA PRO A 195 -13.16 2.21 -6.31
C PRO A 195 -13.11 2.78 -4.89
N TYR A 196 -12.66 4.04 -4.79
CA TYR A 196 -12.61 4.84 -3.57
C TYR A 196 -13.31 6.18 -3.81
N GLY A 197 -14.04 6.69 -2.83
CA GLY A 197 -14.85 7.90 -2.99
C GLY A 197 -16.02 7.87 -2.02
#